data_AF-A0A3D3M115-F1
#
_entry.id   AF-A0A3D3M115-F1
#
_cell.length_a   1.000
_cell.length_b   1.000
_cell.length_c   1.000
_cell.angle_alpha   90.00
_cell.angle_beta   90.00
_cell.angle_gamma   90.00
#
_symmetry.space_group_name_H-M   'P 1'
#
loop_
_entity.id
_entity.type
_entity.pdbx_description
1 polymer ?
#
loop_
_entity_poly.entity_id
_entity_poly.type
_entity_poly.pdbx_seq_one_letter_code
_entity_poly.pdbx_strand_id
1 'polypeptide(L)'
;MSKPTIQQLLDWFYAADRSFGWEFIVAYDRRTINAVLLHQYIQHFDDSRRLPPYSASIPSPLSTEHLSRMELRSPQMSFEHSSLDGGEAHMSMDFMGGMLISEEHPSGENAPSYISKIREIVPVAAPRLSFTVPLTKLTGGGGDARSIILDLSAGDDYKVNFALDSLTQEEIGRRFRLFLADLSADYKRFTLGRVSEDLGVPRKILMRVMPAPGAGKEGSATHGDGALLLFSRFILPHDGTIPGPSSDFPYPIAADVENNPYTITVLMFPPSPSALAARQGLETSQFPIILEDFFLGEHLCNYGWAFALSVEHVQMGYYGDMALRDTAFQIDPVQPLVVAGSTQQFSVKPAATSLKWSVRATEEGDSAIGTISASGLYTAPSSVVYASKAVVVSVEGVIGGSKYSASALVSILRESVAVSPIFAVCGHGKSLELSAETPPGSPLPGWTLRSPGQGGKLSTGSGRTCVYTAKTASFGTPPYMDLVDVRNPRTSEVKAIQVLVLTDTAQVPLFLGEDSRPESNAVQLRVVYDGVEMDLGDLAEEYTVVQHGYSGGKIDARGVYSAPADAKGVAILLLTIPDPFASMRGILALPLPLWAHADALGRSNASLRLHAGSGPTLK
;
A
#
# COMPACT_ATOMS: atom_id res chain seq x y z
N MET A 1 28.58 -7.78 3.14
CA MET A 1 29.04 -8.64 2.02
C MET A 1 28.46 -8.03 0.76
N SER A 2 29.14 -8.18 -0.37
CA SER A 2 28.68 -7.67 -1.66
C SER A 2 28.18 -8.82 -2.53
N LYS A 3 27.40 -8.51 -3.56
CA LYS A 3 27.11 -9.46 -4.66
C LYS A 3 28.44 -9.94 -5.28
N PRO A 4 28.51 -11.17 -5.81
CA PRO A 4 29.73 -11.66 -6.46
C PRO A 4 30.03 -10.86 -7.73
N THR A 5 31.29 -10.76 -8.12
CA THR A 5 31.64 -10.20 -9.42
C THR A 5 31.27 -11.17 -10.54
N ILE A 6 31.12 -10.66 -11.76
CA ILE A 6 30.91 -11.53 -12.92
C ILE A 6 32.04 -12.56 -13.07
N GLN A 7 33.30 -12.17 -12.81
CA GLN A 7 34.43 -13.10 -12.88
C GLN A 7 34.30 -14.24 -11.87
N GLN A 8 33.86 -13.97 -10.64
CA GLN A 8 33.64 -15.02 -9.63
C GLN A 8 32.56 -16.02 -10.06
N LEU A 9 31.49 -15.54 -10.73
CA LEU A 9 30.46 -16.42 -11.28
C LEU A 9 30.97 -17.25 -12.45
N LEU A 10 31.81 -16.66 -13.32
CA LEU A 10 32.44 -17.38 -14.43
C LEU A 10 33.41 -18.44 -13.92
N ASP A 11 34.27 -18.12 -12.95
CA ASP A 11 35.20 -19.07 -12.34
C ASP A 11 34.45 -20.24 -11.70
N TRP A 12 33.36 -19.96 -10.98
CA TRP A 12 32.48 -21.00 -10.43
C TRP A 12 31.86 -21.84 -11.54
N PHE A 13 31.34 -21.22 -12.60
CA PHE A 13 30.71 -21.89 -13.74
C PHE A 13 31.67 -22.87 -14.42
N TYR A 14 32.91 -22.47 -14.69
CA TYR A 14 33.87 -23.32 -15.38
C TYR A 14 34.44 -24.46 -14.53
N ALA A 15 34.35 -24.39 -13.19
CA ALA A 15 35.03 -25.32 -12.30
C ALA A 15 34.45 -26.76 -12.26
N ALA A 16 33.18 -26.96 -12.61
CA ALA A 16 32.51 -28.26 -12.58
C ALA A 16 31.21 -28.24 -13.38
N ASP A 17 30.55 -29.40 -13.51
CA ASP A 17 29.13 -29.47 -13.90
C ASP A 17 28.26 -28.74 -12.88
N ARG A 18 27.52 -27.73 -13.35
CA ARG A 18 26.63 -26.89 -12.54
C ARG A 18 25.15 -27.17 -12.79
N SER A 19 24.81 -28.29 -13.44
CA SER A 19 23.44 -28.64 -13.77
C SER A 19 22.57 -28.90 -12.54
N PHE A 20 23.15 -29.51 -11.50
CA PHE A 20 22.39 -30.11 -10.38
C PHE A 20 21.24 -31.01 -10.88
N GLY A 21 21.37 -31.61 -12.07
CA GLY A 21 20.31 -32.41 -12.71
C GLY A 21 19.15 -31.62 -13.31
N TRP A 22 19.29 -30.31 -13.49
CA TRP A 22 18.32 -29.44 -14.18
C TRP A 22 18.78 -29.09 -15.59
N GLU A 23 17.83 -28.77 -16.47
CA GLU A 23 18.13 -28.33 -17.85
C GLU A 23 18.29 -26.82 -17.94
N PHE A 24 17.58 -26.08 -17.06
CA PHE A 24 17.70 -24.64 -16.94
C PHE A 24 17.68 -24.21 -15.48
N ILE A 25 18.55 -23.27 -15.14
CA ILE A 25 18.50 -22.52 -13.89
C ILE A 25 18.47 -21.04 -14.27
N VAL A 26 17.35 -20.37 -14.00
CA VAL A 26 17.17 -18.95 -14.29
C VAL A 26 17.01 -18.19 -12.99
N ALA A 27 17.65 -17.03 -12.85
CA ALA A 27 17.52 -16.16 -11.70
C ALA A 27 17.10 -14.75 -12.15
N TYR A 28 16.11 -14.18 -11.46
CA TYR A 28 15.66 -12.80 -11.65
C TYR A 28 15.80 -12.03 -10.35
N ASP A 29 16.38 -10.84 -10.41
CA ASP A 29 16.55 -10.01 -9.24
C ASP A 29 15.25 -9.32 -8.81
N ARG A 30 15.24 -8.83 -7.57
CA ARG A 30 14.12 -8.06 -6.99
C ARG A 30 13.71 -6.86 -7.85
N ARG A 31 14.66 -6.15 -8.45
CA ARG A 31 14.39 -4.93 -9.23
C ARG A 31 13.50 -5.26 -10.43
N THR A 32 13.86 -6.31 -11.15
CA THR A 32 13.13 -6.79 -12.33
C THR A 32 11.73 -7.25 -11.98
N ILE A 33 11.61 -8.12 -10.97
CA ILE A 33 10.31 -8.67 -10.54
C ILE A 33 9.36 -7.52 -10.16
N ASN A 34 9.83 -6.58 -9.34
CA ASN A 34 8.99 -5.47 -8.89
C ASN A 34 8.70 -4.45 -10.00
N ALA A 35 9.60 -4.29 -10.98
CA ALA A 35 9.32 -3.47 -12.17
C ALA A 35 8.21 -4.09 -13.03
N VAL A 36 8.22 -5.41 -13.22
CA VAL A 36 7.19 -6.15 -13.97
C VAL A 36 5.83 -6.07 -13.28
N LEU A 37 5.80 -6.25 -11.96
CA LEU A 37 4.58 -6.11 -11.16
C LEU A 37 4.02 -4.70 -11.24
N LEU A 38 4.89 -3.69 -11.11
CA LEU A 38 4.49 -2.28 -11.21
C LEU A 38 3.97 -1.92 -12.59
N HIS A 39 4.62 -2.40 -13.65
CA HIS A 39 4.20 -2.15 -15.02
C HIS A 39 2.80 -2.68 -15.28
N GLN A 40 2.54 -3.96 -14.96
CA GLN A 40 1.22 -4.56 -15.08
C GLN A 40 0.18 -3.84 -14.20
N TYR A 41 0.55 -3.47 -12.97
CA TYR A 41 -0.33 -2.70 -12.10
C TYR A 41 -0.75 -1.36 -12.72
N ILE A 42 0.17 -0.65 -13.37
CA ILE A 42 -0.14 0.60 -14.08
C ILE A 42 -1.00 0.34 -15.32
N GLN A 43 -0.69 -0.69 -16.12
CA GLN A 43 -1.49 -1.09 -17.29
C GLN A 43 -2.94 -1.45 -16.91
N HIS A 44 -3.15 -2.04 -15.73
CA HIS A 44 -4.51 -2.32 -15.25
C HIS A 44 -5.39 -1.06 -15.07
N PHE A 45 -4.80 0.14 -14.97
CA PHE A 45 -5.54 1.41 -15.04
C PHE A 45 -5.93 1.81 -16.46
N ASP A 46 -5.23 1.36 -17.49
CA ASP A 46 -5.62 1.56 -18.89
C ASP A 46 -6.79 0.64 -19.27
N ASP A 47 -6.81 -0.59 -18.73
CA ASP A 47 -7.77 -1.64 -19.11
C ASP A 47 -9.01 -1.76 -18.21
N SER A 48 -9.25 -0.80 -17.30
CA SER A 48 -10.33 -0.87 -16.28
C SER A 48 -10.28 -2.12 -15.38
N ARG A 49 -9.08 -2.70 -15.18
CA ARG A 49 -8.80 -3.89 -14.33
C ARG A 49 -8.14 -3.53 -13.01
N ARG A 50 -8.32 -2.29 -12.55
CA ARG A 50 -7.75 -1.79 -11.29
C ARG A 50 -8.33 -2.57 -10.09
N LEU A 51 -7.47 -2.98 -9.16
CA LEU A 51 -7.90 -3.50 -7.86
C LEU A 51 -8.89 -2.50 -7.20
N PRO A 52 -10.13 -2.92 -6.90
CA PRO A 52 -11.10 -2.01 -6.31
C PRO A 52 -10.70 -1.64 -4.88
N PRO A 53 -11.11 -0.46 -4.39
CA PRO A 53 -10.91 -0.09 -2.99
C PRO A 53 -11.65 -1.06 -2.06
N TYR A 54 -11.06 -1.34 -0.90
CA TYR A 54 -11.64 -2.24 0.09
C TYR A 54 -12.28 -1.48 1.26
N SER A 55 -13.53 -1.81 1.60
CA SER A 55 -14.24 -1.29 2.77
C SER A 55 -14.85 -2.43 3.57
N ALA A 56 -14.74 -2.39 4.90
CA ALA A 56 -15.32 -3.38 5.80
C ALA A 56 -15.46 -2.87 7.24
N SER A 57 -16.39 -3.48 7.99
CA SER A 57 -16.45 -3.35 9.46
C SER A 57 -15.96 -4.64 10.09
N ILE A 58 -15.11 -4.53 11.09
CA ILE A 58 -14.46 -5.65 11.77
C ILE A 58 -14.78 -5.54 13.26
N PRO A 59 -15.81 -6.25 13.73
CA PRO A 59 -16.21 -6.20 15.13
C PRO A 59 -15.27 -7.03 16.00
N SER A 60 -15.08 -6.56 17.23
CA SER A 60 -14.43 -7.26 18.34
C SER A 60 -15.25 -7.04 19.63
N PRO A 61 -14.96 -7.74 20.74
CA PRO A 61 -15.74 -7.60 21.97
C PRO A 61 -15.78 -6.20 22.58
N LEU A 62 -14.72 -5.40 22.38
CA LEU A 62 -14.56 -4.08 23.02
C LEU A 62 -14.43 -2.93 22.01
N SER A 63 -14.36 -3.23 20.72
CA SER A 63 -14.26 -2.21 19.66
C SER A 63 -14.73 -2.75 18.33
N THR A 64 -15.08 -1.86 17.41
CA THR A 64 -15.29 -2.18 15.99
C THR A 64 -14.40 -1.29 15.14
N GLU A 65 -13.65 -1.89 14.22
CA GLU A 65 -12.80 -1.16 13.27
C GLU A 65 -13.51 -1.05 11.92
N HIS A 66 -13.77 0.18 11.46
CA HIS A 66 -14.36 0.46 10.16
C HIS A 66 -13.30 0.95 9.18
N LEU A 67 -12.99 0.11 8.21
CA LEU A 67 -12.12 0.42 7.09
C LEU A 67 -12.98 0.98 5.96
N SER A 68 -12.58 2.12 5.40
CA SER A 68 -13.23 2.68 4.23
C SER A 68 -12.22 3.05 3.16
N ARG A 69 -12.51 2.60 1.94
CA ARG A 69 -11.75 2.91 0.72
C ARG A 69 -10.25 2.65 0.84
N MET A 70 -9.89 1.50 1.38
CA MET A 70 -8.50 1.09 1.48
C MET A 70 -7.99 0.71 0.09
N GLU A 71 -7.09 1.53 -0.45
CA GLU A 71 -6.56 1.39 -1.80
C GLU A 71 -5.13 0.85 -1.76
N LEU A 72 -4.89 -0.31 -2.38
CA LEU A 72 -3.57 -0.95 -2.43
C LEU A 72 -2.76 -0.47 -3.64
N ARG A 73 -1.44 -0.44 -3.51
CA ARG A 73 -0.47 -0.25 -4.61
C ARG A 73 -0.09 -1.58 -5.26
N SER A 74 0.77 -1.51 -6.27
CA SER A 74 1.42 -2.68 -6.86
C SER A 74 1.98 -3.61 -5.79
N PRO A 75 1.81 -4.94 -5.96
CA PRO A 75 2.53 -5.90 -5.15
C PRO A 75 4.04 -5.77 -5.36
N GLN A 76 4.79 -6.10 -4.33
CA GLN A 76 6.25 -6.11 -4.29
C GLN A 76 6.72 -7.39 -3.61
N MET A 77 7.78 -7.98 -4.14
CA MET A 77 8.50 -9.09 -3.52
C MET A 77 9.70 -8.56 -2.74
N SER A 78 9.95 -9.13 -1.56
CA SER A 78 11.14 -8.86 -0.74
C SER A 78 11.84 -10.15 -0.31
N PHE A 79 13.13 -10.05 0.00
CA PHE A 79 13.99 -11.21 0.28
C PHE A 79 14.63 -11.18 1.67
N GLU A 80 14.21 -10.26 2.55
CA GLU A 80 14.79 -10.04 3.90
C GLU A 80 14.69 -11.27 4.80
N HIS A 81 13.61 -12.05 4.64
CA HIS A 81 13.30 -13.24 5.42
C HIS A 81 13.41 -14.54 4.61
N SER A 82 14.01 -14.48 3.42
CA SER A 82 14.10 -15.60 2.48
C SER A 82 15.26 -16.55 2.79
N SER A 83 15.08 -17.81 2.40
CA SER A 83 16.11 -18.84 2.36
C SER A 83 15.96 -19.65 1.08
N LEU A 84 17.07 -20.18 0.56
CA LEU A 84 17.08 -21.06 -0.61
C LEU A 84 16.33 -22.36 -0.39
N ASP A 85 16.25 -22.83 0.85
CA ASP A 85 15.43 -23.99 1.23
C ASP A 85 13.95 -23.61 1.44
N GLY A 86 13.65 -22.30 1.47
CA GLY A 86 12.33 -21.74 1.67
C GLY A 86 11.41 -22.01 0.48
N GLY A 87 10.18 -22.42 0.78
CA GLY A 87 9.12 -22.67 -0.19
C GLY A 87 8.21 -21.47 -0.45
N GLU A 88 8.53 -20.28 0.06
CA GLU A 88 7.62 -19.13 0.12
C GLU A 88 8.30 -17.85 -0.35
N ALA A 89 7.54 -16.98 -1.02
CA ALA A 89 7.91 -15.61 -1.31
C ALA A 89 7.24 -14.66 -0.32
N HIS A 90 8.00 -13.71 0.21
CA HIS A 90 7.44 -12.62 1.01
C HIS A 90 6.98 -11.51 0.08
N MET A 91 5.71 -11.13 0.24
CA MET A 91 5.04 -10.13 -0.57
C MET A 91 4.56 -8.99 0.31
N SER A 92 4.51 -7.79 -0.28
CA SER A 92 3.89 -6.63 0.32
C SER A 92 3.15 -5.78 -0.69
N MET A 93 2.16 -5.04 -0.20
CA MET A 93 1.43 -4.00 -0.93
C MET A 93 1.28 -2.79 -0.02
N ASP A 94 1.87 -1.68 -0.41
CA ASP A 94 1.70 -0.41 0.32
C ASP A 94 0.31 0.17 0.03
N PHE A 95 -0.25 0.94 0.96
CA PHE A 95 -1.54 1.62 0.75
C PHE A 95 -1.35 3.00 0.10
N MET A 96 -2.21 3.29 -0.87
CA MET A 96 -2.34 4.60 -1.53
C MET A 96 -3.14 5.60 -0.72
N GLY A 97 -4.09 5.12 0.09
CA GLY A 97 -5.11 5.93 0.73
C GLY A 97 -6.13 5.06 1.45
N GLY A 98 -6.92 5.70 2.31
CA GLY A 98 -8.04 5.09 3.01
C GLY A 98 -8.33 5.79 4.33
N MET A 99 -9.35 5.32 5.03
CA MET A 99 -9.70 5.80 6.36
C MET A 99 -9.99 4.62 7.29
N LEU A 100 -9.50 4.73 8.53
CA LEU A 100 -9.80 3.80 9.61
C LEU A 100 -10.52 4.57 10.73
N ILE A 101 -11.74 4.15 11.04
CA ILE A 101 -12.53 4.66 12.15
C ILE A 101 -12.64 3.56 13.20
N SER A 102 -12.15 3.83 14.41
CA SER A 102 -12.25 2.92 15.55
C SER A 102 -13.45 3.34 16.42
N GLU A 103 -14.41 2.45 16.57
CA GLU A 103 -15.52 2.54 17.53
C GLU A 103 -15.13 1.78 18.80
N GLU A 104 -15.39 2.35 19.97
CA GLU A 104 -15.16 1.71 21.26
C GLU A 104 -16.50 1.30 21.90
N HIS A 105 -16.54 0.11 22.50
CA HIS A 105 -17.68 -0.45 23.23
C HIS A 105 -17.30 -0.52 24.72
N PRO A 106 -17.58 0.53 25.52
CA PRO A 106 -17.17 0.55 26.91
C PRO A 106 -17.90 -0.53 27.72
N SER A 107 -17.19 -1.15 28.67
CA SER A 107 -17.72 -2.28 29.47
C SER A 107 -18.72 -1.88 30.57
N GLY A 108 -19.23 -0.64 30.56
CA GLY A 108 -20.18 -0.13 31.56
C GLY A 108 -21.62 -0.50 31.22
N GLU A 109 -22.41 -0.88 32.22
CA GLU A 109 -23.86 -1.09 32.07
C GLU A 109 -24.49 0.23 31.57
N ASN A 110 -24.96 0.24 30.32
CA ASN A 110 -25.52 1.40 29.59
C ASN A 110 -24.51 2.45 29.08
N ALA A 111 -23.21 2.14 29.00
CA ALA A 111 -22.27 3.05 28.34
C ALA A 111 -22.45 2.98 26.81
N PRO A 112 -22.83 4.08 26.13
CA PRO A 112 -22.97 4.10 24.68
C PRO A 112 -21.63 3.85 23.99
N SER A 113 -21.69 3.15 22.87
CA SER A 113 -20.55 3.10 21.96
C SER A 113 -20.34 4.45 21.29
N TYR A 114 -19.09 4.77 20.99
CA TYR A 114 -18.73 6.04 20.34
C TYR A 114 -17.48 5.86 19.48
N ILE A 115 -17.29 6.78 18.53
CA ILE A 115 -16.06 6.83 17.74
C ILE A 115 -14.91 7.32 18.62
N SER A 116 -13.95 6.44 18.91
CA SER A 116 -12.81 6.75 19.74
C SER A 116 -11.63 7.27 18.95
N LYS A 117 -11.45 6.86 17.68
CA LYS A 117 -10.35 7.33 16.81
C LYS A 117 -10.75 7.42 15.35
N ILE A 118 -10.20 8.41 14.64
CA ILE A 118 -10.23 8.50 13.17
C ILE A 118 -8.80 8.67 12.67
N ARG A 119 -8.39 7.83 11.72
CA ARG A 119 -7.08 7.85 11.08
C ARG A 119 -7.24 7.92 9.57
N GLU A 120 -6.42 8.76 8.95
CA GLU A 120 -6.23 8.77 7.51
C GLU A 120 -5.05 7.85 7.19
N ILE A 121 -5.23 6.92 6.26
CA ILE A 121 -4.16 6.10 5.72
C ILE A 121 -3.53 6.89 4.57
N VAL A 122 -2.22 7.16 4.68
CA VAL A 122 -1.48 7.99 3.72
C VAL A 122 -0.16 7.34 3.30
N PRO A 123 0.27 7.44 2.03
CA PRO A 123 1.48 6.77 1.53
C PRO A 123 2.76 7.14 2.29
N VAL A 124 2.88 8.38 2.76
CA VAL A 124 4.09 8.87 3.43
C VAL A 124 4.37 8.17 4.77
N ALA A 125 3.33 7.58 5.39
CA ALA A 125 3.47 6.79 6.61
C ALA A 125 3.85 5.32 6.37
N ALA A 126 4.11 4.95 5.11
CA ALA A 126 4.38 3.57 4.68
C ALA A 126 3.40 2.51 5.26
N PRO A 127 2.07 2.74 5.24
CA PRO A 127 1.10 1.72 5.59
C PRO A 127 1.20 0.58 4.58
N ARG A 128 1.20 -0.67 5.08
CA ARG A 128 1.49 -1.85 4.28
C ARG A 128 0.65 -3.05 4.69
N LEU A 129 0.23 -3.82 3.69
CA LEU A 129 -0.26 -5.19 3.79
C LEU A 129 0.89 -6.13 3.42
N SER A 130 1.29 -7.02 4.32
CA SER A 130 2.32 -8.04 4.10
C SER A 130 1.70 -9.43 4.12
N PHE A 131 2.21 -10.35 3.30
CA PHE A 131 1.73 -11.74 3.22
C PHE A 131 2.81 -12.65 2.64
N THR A 132 2.65 -13.97 2.77
CA THR A 132 3.53 -14.97 2.14
C THR A 132 2.79 -15.67 1.01
N VAL A 133 3.49 -16.05 -0.05
CA VAL A 133 2.94 -16.86 -1.14
C VAL A 133 3.78 -18.12 -1.30
N PRO A 134 3.20 -19.32 -1.14
CA PRO A 134 3.90 -20.54 -1.48
C PRO A 134 4.33 -20.53 -2.95
N LEU A 135 5.62 -20.72 -3.21
CA LEU A 135 6.22 -20.67 -4.55
C LEU A 135 5.62 -21.72 -5.49
N THR A 136 5.11 -22.83 -4.95
CA THR A 136 4.36 -23.85 -5.71
C THR A 136 3.08 -23.31 -6.34
N LYS A 137 2.51 -22.23 -5.79
CA LYS A 137 1.30 -21.56 -6.30
C LYS A 137 1.61 -20.47 -7.33
N LEU A 138 2.88 -20.20 -7.67
CA LEU A 138 3.26 -19.22 -8.70
C LEU A 138 3.20 -19.78 -10.14
N THR A 139 2.50 -20.89 -10.37
CA THR A 139 2.40 -21.54 -11.68
C THR A 139 1.03 -21.29 -12.30
N GLY A 140 0.96 -21.29 -13.63
CA GLY A 140 -0.28 -21.10 -14.37
C GLY A 140 -1.32 -22.18 -14.08
N GLY A 141 -2.23 -21.90 -13.16
CA GLY A 141 -3.43 -22.70 -12.96
C GLY A 141 -4.33 -22.62 -14.20
N GLY A 142 -5.02 -23.72 -14.54
CA GLY A 142 -6.07 -23.71 -15.56
C GLY A 142 -5.62 -23.84 -17.03
N GLY A 143 -4.48 -24.46 -17.30
CA GLY A 143 -4.14 -24.94 -18.66
C GLY A 143 -2.94 -24.27 -19.34
N ASP A 144 -2.35 -23.24 -18.75
CA ASP A 144 -1.12 -22.62 -19.26
C ASP A 144 0.10 -22.98 -18.40
N ALA A 145 0.56 -24.23 -18.55
CA ALA A 145 1.71 -24.78 -17.83
C ALA A 145 3.05 -24.10 -18.15
N ARG A 146 3.07 -23.13 -19.09
CA ARG A 146 4.26 -22.34 -19.43
C ARG A 146 4.34 -21.04 -18.65
N SER A 147 3.24 -20.59 -18.04
CA SER A 147 3.19 -19.30 -17.36
C SER A 147 3.51 -19.39 -15.87
N ILE A 148 4.16 -18.35 -15.39
CA ILE A 148 4.50 -18.09 -13.99
C ILE A 148 3.64 -16.91 -13.57
N ILE A 149 2.64 -17.18 -12.73
CA ILE A 149 1.60 -16.23 -12.39
C ILE A 149 1.56 -16.07 -10.88
N LEU A 150 1.70 -14.83 -10.42
CA LEU A 150 1.37 -14.44 -9.06
C LEU A 150 -0.13 -14.22 -8.97
N ASP A 151 -0.84 -15.07 -8.24
CA ASP A 151 -2.23 -14.81 -7.83
C ASP A 151 -2.23 -14.25 -6.41
N LEU A 152 -2.65 -13.00 -6.25
CA LEU A 152 -2.66 -12.33 -4.94
C LEU A 152 -3.58 -13.02 -3.93
N SER A 153 -4.51 -13.88 -4.32
CA SER A 153 -5.35 -14.63 -3.38
C SER A 153 -4.72 -15.94 -2.90
N ALA A 154 -3.62 -16.36 -3.53
CA ALA A 154 -2.95 -17.62 -3.22
C ALA A 154 -2.09 -17.56 -1.94
N GLY A 155 -1.89 -16.36 -1.38
CA GLY A 155 -1.07 -16.16 -0.19
C GLY A 155 -1.71 -16.60 1.12
N ASP A 156 -0.90 -16.53 2.17
CA ASP A 156 -1.19 -16.85 3.56
C ASP A 156 -0.59 -15.74 4.48
N ASP A 157 -0.91 -15.75 5.76
CA ASP A 157 -0.36 -14.83 6.78
C ASP A 157 -0.44 -13.31 6.48
N TYR A 158 -1.58 -12.87 5.95
CA TYR A 158 -1.85 -11.46 5.70
C TYR A 158 -1.85 -10.67 7.01
N LYS A 159 -1.08 -9.57 7.07
CA LYS A 159 -1.02 -8.65 8.21
C LYS A 159 -0.84 -7.21 7.75
N VAL A 160 -1.38 -6.26 8.51
CA VAL A 160 -1.17 -4.82 8.30
C VAL A 160 -0.25 -4.22 9.37
N ASN A 161 0.42 -3.10 9.09
CA ASN A 161 1.34 -2.44 10.03
C ASN A 161 0.80 -1.15 10.69
N PHE A 162 -0.45 -0.76 10.42
CA PHE A 162 -1.03 0.50 10.91
C PHE A 162 -2.06 0.33 12.04
N ALA A 163 -2.35 -0.91 12.44
CA ALA A 163 -3.08 -1.23 13.67
C ALA A 163 -2.10 -1.43 14.83
N LEU A 164 -2.50 -1.09 16.05
CA LEU A 164 -1.58 -1.04 17.19
C LEU A 164 -1.27 -2.42 17.79
N ASP A 165 -2.27 -3.30 17.86
CA ASP A 165 -2.13 -4.64 18.43
C ASP A 165 -2.12 -5.72 17.34
N SER A 166 -1.41 -6.82 17.62
CA SER A 166 -1.20 -7.90 16.64
C SER A 166 -2.47 -8.66 16.27
N LEU A 167 -3.44 -8.77 17.19
CA LEU A 167 -4.71 -9.46 16.92
C LEU A 167 -5.53 -8.69 15.89
N THR A 168 -5.65 -7.37 16.06
CA THR A 168 -6.31 -6.49 15.09
C THR A 168 -5.56 -6.48 13.75
N GLN A 169 -4.23 -6.47 13.75
CA GLN A 169 -3.44 -6.56 12.51
C GLN A 169 -3.73 -7.85 11.73
N GLU A 170 -3.81 -8.99 12.42
CA GLU A 170 -4.09 -10.30 11.82
C GLU A 170 -5.54 -10.41 11.34
N GLU A 171 -6.51 -9.91 12.11
CA GLU A 171 -7.91 -9.93 11.70
C GLU A 171 -8.15 -9.01 10.48
N ILE A 172 -7.58 -7.80 10.47
CA ILE A 172 -7.62 -6.94 9.27
C ILE A 172 -6.97 -7.64 8.07
N GLY A 173 -5.80 -8.25 8.26
CA GLY A 173 -5.11 -8.99 7.20
C GLY A 173 -5.95 -10.16 6.66
N ARG A 174 -6.58 -10.93 7.54
CA ARG A 174 -7.51 -12.02 7.17
C ARG A 174 -8.67 -11.51 6.32
N ARG A 175 -9.16 -10.30 6.59
CA ARG A 175 -10.23 -9.67 5.80
C ARG A 175 -9.77 -9.28 4.40
N PHE A 176 -8.53 -8.79 4.24
CA PHE A 176 -7.92 -8.60 2.91
C PHE A 176 -7.75 -9.90 2.14
N ARG A 177 -7.38 -11.00 2.80
CA ARG A 177 -7.32 -12.33 2.15
C ARG A 177 -8.66 -12.71 1.53
N LEU A 178 -9.74 -12.58 2.30
CA LEU A 178 -11.09 -12.91 1.82
C LEU A 178 -11.52 -12.01 0.66
N PHE A 179 -11.23 -10.72 0.76
CA PHE A 179 -11.45 -9.76 -0.32
C PHE A 179 -10.73 -10.17 -1.61
N LEU A 180 -9.43 -10.45 -1.56
CA LEU A 180 -8.65 -10.87 -2.73
C LEU A 180 -9.14 -12.21 -3.30
N ALA A 181 -9.61 -13.12 -2.45
CA ALA A 181 -10.19 -14.40 -2.88
C ALA A 181 -11.48 -14.22 -3.70
N ASP A 182 -12.32 -13.25 -3.32
CA ASP A 182 -13.61 -12.97 -3.96
C ASP A 182 -13.48 -12.25 -5.32
N LEU A 183 -12.38 -11.53 -5.54
CA LEU A 183 -12.13 -10.86 -6.82
C LEU A 183 -12.00 -11.84 -8.00
N SER A 184 -12.42 -11.42 -9.19
CA SER A 184 -12.14 -12.16 -10.43
C SER A 184 -10.64 -12.20 -10.72
N ALA A 185 -10.23 -13.17 -11.55
CA ALA A 185 -8.82 -13.41 -11.87
C ALA A 185 -8.08 -12.18 -12.44
N ASP A 186 -8.77 -11.36 -13.24
CA ASP A 186 -8.20 -10.21 -13.96
C ASP A 186 -7.70 -9.10 -13.03
N TYR A 187 -8.23 -9.00 -11.81
CA TYR A 187 -7.80 -7.99 -10.82
C TYR A 187 -6.60 -8.44 -9.99
N LYS A 188 -6.39 -9.75 -9.85
CA LYS A 188 -5.51 -10.33 -8.83
C LYS A 188 -4.36 -11.15 -9.37
N ARG A 189 -4.32 -11.41 -10.68
CA ARG A 189 -3.24 -12.18 -11.32
C ARG A 189 -2.26 -11.27 -12.03
N PHE A 190 -0.98 -11.50 -11.75
CA PHE A 190 0.15 -10.83 -12.38
C PHE A 190 1.03 -11.89 -13.03
N THR A 191 1.26 -11.76 -14.33
CA THR A 191 2.14 -12.67 -15.06
C THR A 191 3.57 -12.26 -14.77
N LEU A 192 4.27 -13.03 -13.95
CA LEU A 192 5.70 -12.83 -13.76
C LEU A 192 6.41 -13.22 -15.05
N GLY A 193 6.13 -14.38 -15.64
CA GLY A 193 6.75 -14.81 -16.89
C GLY A 193 6.09 -15.95 -17.62
N ARG A 194 6.66 -16.28 -18.78
CA ARG A 194 6.25 -17.39 -19.62
C ARG A 194 7.47 -18.06 -20.26
N VAL A 195 7.46 -19.39 -20.28
CA VAL A 195 8.42 -20.21 -21.01
C VAL A 195 8.12 -20.13 -22.51
N SER A 196 9.15 -19.92 -23.34
CA SER A 196 9.00 -19.85 -24.80
C SER A 196 8.33 -21.10 -25.38
N GLU A 197 7.51 -20.92 -26.42
CA GLU A 197 6.88 -22.03 -27.12
C GLU A 197 7.91 -22.99 -27.73
N ASP A 198 9.07 -22.46 -28.15
CA ASP A 198 10.17 -23.22 -28.77
C ASP A 198 10.82 -24.22 -27.82
N LEU A 199 10.78 -23.96 -26.51
CA LEU A 199 11.26 -24.90 -25.49
C LEU A 199 10.24 -26.00 -25.18
N GLY A 200 8.99 -25.86 -25.62
CA GLY A 200 7.89 -26.76 -25.29
C GLY A 200 7.27 -26.50 -23.92
N VAL A 201 6.48 -27.44 -23.42
CA VAL A 201 5.89 -27.35 -22.06
C VAL A 201 6.88 -27.95 -21.07
N PRO A 202 7.31 -27.21 -20.03
CA PRO A 202 8.16 -27.78 -18.99
C PRO A 202 7.40 -28.88 -18.25
N ARG A 203 8.06 -30.02 -18.03
CA ARG A 203 7.56 -31.10 -17.16
C ARG A 203 7.58 -30.69 -15.69
N LYS A 204 8.52 -29.81 -15.32
CA LYS A 204 8.64 -29.26 -13.97
C LYS A 204 9.24 -27.86 -14.04
N ILE A 205 8.64 -26.93 -13.30
CA ILE A 205 9.29 -25.71 -12.84
C ILE A 205 9.28 -25.76 -11.32
N LEU A 206 10.45 -25.66 -10.71
CA LEU A 206 10.61 -25.55 -9.28
C LEU A 206 11.19 -24.17 -8.96
N MET A 207 10.45 -23.38 -8.19
CA MET A 207 10.85 -22.03 -7.81
C MET A 207 11.47 -21.98 -6.42
N ARG A 208 12.49 -21.14 -6.25
CA ARG A 208 13.14 -20.81 -4.97
C ARG A 208 13.45 -19.33 -4.87
N VAL A 209 13.65 -18.84 -3.66
CA VAL A 209 14.11 -17.48 -3.42
C VAL A 209 15.49 -17.52 -2.77
N MET A 210 16.39 -16.64 -3.19
CA MET A 210 17.73 -16.55 -2.60
C MET A 210 17.99 -15.11 -2.15
N PRO A 211 18.25 -14.85 -0.86
CA PRO A 211 18.64 -13.53 -0.40
C PRO A 211 20.00 -13.13 -0.98
N ALA A 212 20.16 -11.87 -1.37
CA ALA A 212 21.47 -11.34 -1.73
C ALA A 212 22.41 -11.34 -0.51
N PRO A 213 23.74 -11.42 -0.69
CA PRO A 213 24.68 -11.36 0.43
C PRO A 213 24.51 -10.07 1.27
N GLY A 214 23.93 -10.18 2.46
CA GLY A 214 23.62 -9.02 3.33
C GLY A 214 22.15 -8.61 3.37
N ALA A 215 21.25 -9.27 2.64
CA ALA A 215 19.84 -8.91 2.56
C ALA A 215 19.12 -8.87 3.91
N GLY A 216 19.40 -9.84 4.79
CA GLY A 216 18.84 -9.88 6.14
C GLY A 216 19.51 -8.95 7.16
N LYS A 217 20.52 -8.15 6.76
CA LYS A 217 21.15 -7.15 7.64
C LYS A 217 20.60 -5.77 7.34
N GLU A 218 19.87 -5.22 8.30
CA GLU A 218 19.40 -3.84 8.27
C GLU A 218 20.58 -2.87 8.06
N GLY A 219 20.37 -1.84 7.23
CA GLY A 219 21.39 -0.87 6.86
C GLY A 219 22.46 -1.36 5.86
N SER A 220 22.40 -2.62 5.40
CA SER A 220 23.25 -3.10 4.30
C SER A 220 22.83 -2.47 2.96
N ALA A 221 23.80 -2.25 2.07
CA ALA A 221 23.53 -1.75 0.71
C ALA A 221 22.62 -2.66 -0.12
N THR A 222 22.54 -3.95 0.23
CA THR A 222 21.67 -4.94 -0.41
C THR A 222 20.55 -5.39 0.52
N HIS A 223 20.19 -4.60 1.54
CA HIS A 223 19.10 -4.95 2.45
C HIS A 223 17.81 -5.20 1.65
N GLY A 224 17.20 -6.35 1.88
CA GLY A 224 16.01 -6.82 1.18
C GLY A 224 16.16 -7.22 -0.28
N ASP A 225 17.34 -7.11 -0.89
CA ASP A 225 17.62 -7.64 -2.23
C ASP A 225 17.69 -9.17 -2.24
N GLY A 226 17.37 -9.76 -3.38
CA GLY A 226 17.51 -11.18 -3.63
C GLY A 226 17.08 -11.53 -5.05
N ALA A 227 16.98 -12.83 -5.30
CA ALA A 227 16.61 -13.37 -6.59
C ALA A 227 15.55 -14.48 -6.48
N LEU A 228 14.60 -14.50 -7.41
CA LEU A 228 13.73 -15.63 -7.68
C LEU A 228 14.45 -16.57 -8.66
N LEU A 229 14.66 -17.81 -8.24
CA LEU A 229 15.30 -18.86 -9.03
C LEU A 229 14.26 -19.83 -9.57
N LEU A 230 14.40 -20.20 -10.84
CA LEU A 230 13.59 -21.17 -11.55
C LEU A 230 14.48 -22.33 -11.99
N PHE A 231 14.19 -23.50 -11.47
CA PHE A 231 14.82 -24.75 -11.85
C PHE A 231 13.85 -25.52 -12.74
N SER A 232 14.20 -25.69 -14.02
CA SER A 232 13.26 -26.22 -15.02
C SER A 232 13.75 -27.52 -15.67
N ARG A 233 12.78 -28.40 -15.95
CA ARG A 233 12.96 -29.69 -16.62
C ARG A 233 11.94 -29.85 -17.73
N PHE A 234 12.37 -30.35 -18.87
CA PHE A 234 11.60 -30.54 -20.11
C PHE A 234 11.66 -31.98 -20.60
N ILE A 235 12.85 -32.54 -20.75
CA ILE A 235 13.04 -33.89 -21.33
C ILE A 235 13.75 -34.86 -20.38
N LEU A 236 14.49 -34.38 -19.38
CA LEU A 236 15.19 -35.29 -18.47
C LEU A 236 14.21 -36.19 -17.70
N PRO A 237 14.60 -37.44 -17.39
CA PRO A 237 13.71 -38.44 -16.79
C PRO A 237 13.43 -38.20 -15.30
N HIS A 238 14.32 -37.52 -14.59
CA HIS A 238 14.25 -37.28 -13.14
C HIS A 238 14.39 -35.80 -12.83
N ASP A 239 13.78 -35.36 -11.72
CA ASP A 239 13.96 -34.00 -11.20
C ASP A 239 15.39 -33.83 -10.68
N GLY A 240 15.95 -32.64 -10.87
CA GLY A 240 17.25 -32.27 -10.30
C GLY A 240 17.19 -32.04 -8.79
N THR A 241 18.35 -31.80 -8.19
CA THR A 241 18.47 -31.46 -6.76
C THR A 241 18.54 -29.95 -6.59
N ILE A 242 17.94 -29.42 -5.51
CA ILE A 242 18.11 -28.02 -5.15
C ILE A 242 19.47 -27.86 -4.48
N PRO A 243 20.30 -26.88 -4.89
CA PRO A 243 21.52 -26.57 -4.17
C PRO A 243 21.18 -26.20 -2.71
N GLY A 244 21.66 -26.99 -1.75
CA GLY A 244 21.41 -26.72 -0.32
C GLY A 244 22.42 -25.73 0.27
N PRO A 245 22.30 -25.39 1.57
CA PRO A 245 23.22 -24.47 2.26
C PRO A 245 24.69 -24.92 2.29
N SER A 246 24.93 -26.22 2.12
CA SER A 246 26.26 -26.82 2.03
C SER A 246 26.80 -26.90 0.59
N SER A 247 26.02 -26.49 -0.41
CA SER A 247 26.49 -26.42 -1.79
C SER A 247 27.40 -25.21 -2.00
N ASP A 248 28.23 -25.27 -3.04
CA ASP A 248 29.05 -24.13 -3.47
C ASP A 248 28.29 -23.18 -4.42
N PHE A 249 26.97 -23.30 -4.51
CA PHE A 249 26.15 -22.49 -5.42
C PHE A 249 26.13 -21.02 -4.97
N PRO A 250 26.68 -20.10 -5.78
CA PRO A 250 26.79 -18.69 -5.41
C PRO A 250 25.44 -17.98 -5.57
N TYR A 251 25.35 -16.78 -5.01
CA TYR A 251 24.28 -15.86 -5.39
C TYR A 251 24.37 -15.56 -6.89
N PRO A 252 23.36 -15.90 -7.72
CA PRO A 252 23.55 -16.04 -9.16
C PRO A 252 23.54 -14.70 -9.92
N ILE A 253 23.21 -13.58 -9.28
CA ILE A 253 23.19 -12.25 -9.90
C ILE A 253 24.47 -11.50 -9.54
N ALA A 254 25.24 -11.11 -10.55
CA ALA A 254 26.48 -10.38 -10.36
C ALA A 254 26.26 -8.98 -9.77
N ALA A 255 27.32 -8.40 -9.21
CA ALA A 255 27.36 -6.99 -8.87
C ALA A 255 27.27 -6.13 -10.14
N ASP A 256 26.49 -5.04 -10.07
CA ASP A 256 26.40 -4.07 -11.16
C ASP A 256 27.77 -3.47 -11.49
N VAL A 257 28.02 -3.26 -12.78
CA VAL A 257 29.16 -2.50 -13.28
C VAL A 257 28.63 -1.19 -13.85
N GLU A 258 29.45 -0.14 -13.88
CA GLU A 258 29.04 1.16 -14.43
C GLU A 258 28.39 1.00 -15.81
N ASN A 259 27.14 1.48 -15.94
CA ASN A 259 26.25 1.37 -17.11
C ASN A 259 25.73 -0.03 -17.50
N ASN A 260 26.17 -1.10 -16.82
CA ASN A 260 25.73 -2.48 -17.09
C ASN A 260 25.16 -3.11 -15.80
N PRO A 261 23.85 -2.92 -15.52
CA PRO A 261 23.20 -3.56 -14.39
C PRO A 261 23.08 -5.07 -14.63
N TYR A 262 23.25 -5.87 -13.57
CA TYR A 262 22.97 -7.30 -13.63
C TYR A 262 21.67 -7.58 -12.86
N THR A 263 20.69 -8.12 -13.57
CA THR A 263 19.35 -8.41 -13.04
C THR A 263 18.84 -9.79 -13.43
N ILE A 264 19.49 -10.45 -14.41
CA ILE A 264 19.19 -11.82 -14.83
C ILE A 264 20.45 -12.67 -14.97
N THR A 265 20.31 -13.95 -14.61
CA THR A 265 21.22 -15.03 -15.01
C THR A 265 20.45 -16.19 -15.60
N VAL A 266 20.88 -16.72 -16.74
CA VAL A 266 20.32 -17.90 -17.40
C VAL A 266 21.41 -18.93 -17.58
N LEU A 267 21.31 -20.06 -16.87
CA LEU A 267 22.18 -21.21 -17.04
C LEU A 267 21.41 -22.30 -17.79
N MET A 268 22.04 -22.89 -18.80
CA MET A 268 21.47 -23.93 -19.64
C MET A 268 22.39 -25.15 -19.65
N PHE A 269 21.81 -26.33 -19.54
CA PHE A 269 22.52 -27.60 -19.46
C PHE A 269 21.98 -28.56 -20.53
N PRO A 270 22.47 -28.45 -21.78
CA PRO A 270 22.02 -29.33 -22.86
C PRO A 270 22.32 -30.81 -22.55
N PRO A 271 21.47 -31.74 -23.03
CA PRO A 271 21.61 -33.17 -22.73
C PRO A 271 22.81 -33.84 -23.41
N SER A 272 23.46 -33.16 -24.36
CA SER A 272 24.60 -33.71 -25.11
C SER A 272 25.47 -32.59 -25.72
N PRO A 273 26.75 -32.88 -26.03
CA PRO A 273 27.60 -31.97 -26.78
C PRO A 273 27.03 -31.57 -28.14
N SER A 274 26.26 -32.46 -28.80
CA SER A 274 25.59 -32.13 -30.07
C SER A 274 24.44 -31.13 -29.90
N ALA A 275 23.67 -31.24 -28.81
CA ALA A 275 22.63 -30.28 -28.47
C ALA A 275 23.23 -28.91 -28.08
N LEU A 276 24.38 -28.92 -27.41
CA LEU A 276 25.17 -27.72 -27.13
C LEU A 276 25.66 -27.06 -28.44
N ALA A 277 26.25 -27.84 -29.35
CA ALA A 277 26.73 -27.35 -30.63
C ALA A 277 25.63 -26.73 -31.50
N ALA A 278 24.40 -27.26 -31.44
CA ALA A 278 23.25 -26.66 -32.11
C ALA A 278 22.89 -25.25 -31.58
N ARG A 279 23.32 -24.90 -30.36
CA ARG A 279 23.10 -23.59 -29.72
C ARG A 279 24.31 -22.65 -29.81
N GLN A 280 25.48 -23.13 -30.26
CA GLN A 280 26.71 -22.32 -30.38
C GLN A 280 26.61 -21.18 -31.41
N GLY A 281 25.63 -21.21 -32.32
CA GLY A 281 25.39 -20.12 -33.29
C GLY A 281 25.03 -18.75 -32.67
N LEU A 282 24.72 -18.70 -31.37
CA LEU A 282 24.42 -17.48 -30.62
C LEU A 282 25.69 -16.67 -30.24
N GLU A 283 26.89 -17.21 -30.45
CA GLU A 283 28.16 -16.61 -29.99
C GLU A 283 28.71 -15.49 -30.89
N THR A 284 28.21 -15.29 -32.11
CA THR A 284 29.05 -14.69 -33.19
C THR A 284 28.58 -13.40 -33.86
N SER A 285 27.59 -12.66 -33.35
CA SER A 285 27.37 -11.29 -33.88
C SER A 285 26.72 -10.31 -32.90
N GLN A 286 27.57 -9.45 -32.33
CA GLN A 286 27.31 -8.21 -31.56
C GLN A 286 26.56 -8.36 -30.23
N PHE A 287 27.29 -8.11 -29.14
CA PHE A 287 26.68 -7.77 -27.85
C PHE A 287 25.85 -6.49 -28.00
N PRO A 288 24.63 -6.44 -27.43
CA PRO A 288 24.03 -7.42 -26.52
C PRO A 288 23.37 -8.64 -27.20
N ILE A 289 23.47 -9.81 -26.56
CA ILE A 289 22.74 -11.02 -26.99
C ILE A 289 21.31 -10.94 -26.44
N ILE A 290 20.32 -10.99 -27.34
CA ILE A 290 18.91 -11.09 -26.98
C ILE A 290 18.56 -12.57 -26.83
N LEU A 291 18.26 -13.00 -25.60
CA LEU A 291 17.77 -14.36 -25.35
C LEU A 291 16.25 -14.41 -25.40
N GLU A 292 15.71 -15.26 -26.29
CA GLU A 292 14.27 -15.44 -26.43
C GLU A 292 13.67 -16.66 -25.71
N ASP A 293 14.50 -17.40 -24.97
CA ASP A 293 14.13 -18.70 -24.40
C ASP A 293 13.27 -18.58 -23.13
N PHE A 294 13.50 -17.55 -22.29
CA PHE A 294 12.75 -17.28 -21.07
C PHE A 294 12.42 -15.80 -20.97
N PHE A 295 11.14 -15.45 -20.96
CA PHE A 295 10.71 -14.06 -20.76
C PHE A 295 9.84 -13.94 -19.51
N LEU A 296 10.12 -12.92 -18.69
CA LEU A 296 9.14 -12.42 -17.75
C LEU A 296 8.17 -11.48 -18.54
N GLY A 297 6.87 -11.74 -18.57
CA GLY A 297 5.90 -11.01 -19.41
C GLY A 297 6.10 -11.06 -20.95
N GLU A 298 5.08 -10.68 -21.72
CA GLU A 298 5.18 -10.56 -23.20
C GLU A 298 6.05 -9.36 -23.63
N HIS A 299 6.47 -8.53 -22.66
CA HIS A 299 7.07 -7.23 -22.87
C HIS A 299 8.50 -7.10 -22.34
N LEU A 300 9.25 -8.16 -22.03
CA LEU A 300 10.69 -8.07 -21.64
C LEU A 300 11.63 -8.70 -22.67
N CYS A 301 12.83 -8.11 -22.82
CA CYS A 301 14.02 -8.58 -23.52
C CYS A 301 15.10 -8.87 -22.50
N ASN A 302 15.84 -9.95 -22.73
CA ASN A 302 17.07 -10.22 -22.01
C ASN A 302 18.25 -9.61 -22.77
N TYR A 303 19.14 -8.91 -22.08
CA TYR A 303 20.38 -8.36 -22.60
C TYR A 303 21.55 -9.07 -21.92
N GLY A 304 22.29 -9.88 -22.67
CA GLY A 304 23.52 -10.50 -22.17
C GLY A 304 24.68 -9.51 -22.15
N TRP A 305 25.33 -9.33 -21.00
CA TRP A 305 26.60 -8.60 -20.85
C TRP A 305 27.81 -9.52 -20.84
N ALA A 306 27.62 -10.75 -20.35
CA ALA A 306 28.63 -11.78 -20.33
C ALA A 306 28.03 -13.13 -20.73
N PHE A 307 28.87 -13.93 -21.37
CA PHE A 307 28.53 -15.24 -21.87
C PHE A 307 29.61 -16.26 -21.48
N ALA A 308 29.19 -17.48 -21.15
CA ALA A 308 30.06 -18.59 -20.79
C ALA A 308 29.63 -19.86 -21.53
N LEU A 309 30.60 -20.59 -22.07
CA LEU A 309 30.39 -21.89 -22.72
C LEU A 309 31.44 -22.87 -22.22
N SER A 310 31.01 -23.94 -21.55
CA SER A 310 31.88 -25.08 -21.24
C SER A 310 31.47 -26.29 -22.07
N VAL A 311 32.34 -26.66 -23.02
CA VAL A 311 32.17 -27.90 -23.80
C VAL A 311 32.47 -29.13 -22.94
N GLU A 312 33.41 -29.01 -22.00
CA GLU A 312 33.79 -30.08 -21.06
C GLU A 312 32.61 -30.51 -20.18
N HIS A 313 31.92 -29.53 -19.59
CA HIS A 313 30.78 -29.77 -18.70
C HIS A 313 29.42 -29.71 -19.43
N VAL A 314 29.41 -29.47 -20.74
CA VAL A 314 28.21 -29.35 -21.59
C VAL A 314 27.19 -28.34 -21.02
N GLN A 315 27.62 -27.09 -20.87
CA GLN A 315 26.79 -26.05 -20.24
C GLN A 315 27.04 -24.66 -20.84
N MET A 316 26.02 -23.81 -20.79
CA MET A 316 26.06 -22.40 -21.21
C MET A 316 25.52 -21.50 -20.10
N GLY A 317 26.08 -20.29 -19.99
CA GLY A 317 25.66 -19.28 -19.04
C GLY A 317 25.55 -17.91 -19.70
N TYR A 318 24.46 -17.22 -19.42
CA TYR A 318 24.26 -15.82 -19.82
C TYR A 318 23.99 -14.99 -18.58
N TYR A 319 24.64 -13.83 -18.51
CA TYR A 319 24.54 -12.92 -17.38
C TYR A 319 24.31 -11.53 -17.93
N GLY A 320 23.29 -10.84 -17.44
CA GLY A 320 23.11 -9.46 -17.81
C GLY A 320 21.85 -8.83 -17.25
N ASP A 321 21.18 -8.04 -18.06
CA ASP A 321 20.00 -7.26 -17.67
C ASP A 321 18.74 -7.79 -18.33
N MET A 322 17.63 -7.79 -17.62
CA MET A 322 16.31 -7.94 -18.18
C MET A 322 15.65 -6.56 -18.20
N ALA A 323 15.30 -6.10 -19.38
CA ALA A 323 14.59 -4.85 -19.57
C ALA A 323 13.36 -5.08 -20.46
N LEU A 324 12.45 -4.12 -20.59
CA LEU A 324 11.28 -4.31 -21.46
C LEU A 324 11.73 -4.57 -22.92
N ARG A 325 11.09 -5.50 -23.65
CA ARG A 325 11.35 -5.88 -25.06
C ARG A 325 11.37 -4.64 -25.94
N ASP A 326 10.51 -3.70 -25.57
CA ASP A 326 10.62 -2.27 -25.89
C ASP A 326 11.47 -1.54 -24.84
N THR A 327 12.80 -1.71 -24.89
CA THR A 327 13.70 -0.78 -24.20
C THR A 327 13.68 0.51 -24.99
N ALA A 328 12.71 1.38 -24.75
CA ALA A 328 12.80 2.70 -25.34
C ALA A 328 12.06 3.78 -24.57
N PHE A 329 11.04 3.45 -23.80
CA PHE A 329 10.15 4.51 -23.35
C PHE A 329 9.58 4.26 -21.96
N GLN A 330 10.25 4.84 -20.98
CA GLN A 330 9.78 4.91 -19.60
C GLN A 330 9.61 6.36 -19.17
N ILE A 331 8.63 6.64 -18.31
CA ILE A 331 8.55 7.90 -17.60
C ILE A 331 9.44 7.83 -16.35
N ASP A 332 10.22 8.87 -16.11
CA ASP A 332 10.99 9.05 -14.87
C ASP A 332 10.60 10.38 -14.20
N PRO A 333 10.18 10.38 -12.93
CA PRO A 333 9.95 9.22 -12.04
C PRO A 333 8.65 8.45 -12.35
N VAL A 334 8.61 7.13 -12.11
CA VAL A 334 7.41 6.29 -12.36
C VAL A 334 6.34 6.45 -11.26
N GLN A 335 6.76 6.70 -10.01
CA GLN A 335 5.87 6.74 -8.84
C GLN A 335 6.11 7.94 -7.91
N PRO A 336 6.08 9.18 -8.41
CA PRO A 336 6.33 10.35 -7.57
C PRO A 336 5.24 10.55 -6.52
N LEU A 337 5.67 11.07 -5.36
CA LEU A 337 4.82 11.57 -4.29
C LEU A 337 4.88 13.10 -4.29
N VAL A 338 3.75 13.75 -4.53
CA VAL A 338 3.63 15.22 -4.61
C VAL A 338 2.61 15.71 -3.61
N VAL A 339 2.76 16.96 -3.16
CA VAL A 339 1.73 17.63 -2.35
C VAL A 339 0.81 18.43 -3.28
N ALA A 340 -0.46 18.58 -2.92
CA ALA A 340 -1.40 19.43 -3.63
C ALA A 340 -0.81 20.84 -3.92
N GLY A 341 -1.08 21.34 -5.13
CA GLY A 341 -0.54 22.61 -5.65
C GLY A 341 0.95 22.59 -6.04
N SER A 342 1.68 21.51 -5.78
CA SER A 342 3.10 21.39 -6.17
C SER A 342 3.27 20.87 -7.59
N THR A 343 4.50 20.93 -8.11
CA THR A 343 4.85 20.46 -9.46
C THR A 343 5.80 19.26 -9.45
N GLN A 344 5.71 18.41 -10.46
CA GLN A 344 6.65 17.33 -10.73
C GLN A 344 7.08 17.35 -12.19
N GLN A 345 8.38 17.42 -12.43
CA GLN A 345 8.92 17.27 -13.78
C GLN A 345 9.03 15.78 -14.12
N PHE A 346 8.51 15.40 -15.28
CA PHE A 346 8.70 14.09 -15.88
C PHE A 346 9.65 14.16 -17.06
N SER A 347 10.40 13.10 -17.25
CA SER A 347 11.23 12.88 -18.43
C SER A 347 10.98 11.49 -19.00
N VAL A 348 11.42 11.26 -20.23
CA VAL A 348 11.33 9.95 -20.88
C VAL A 348 12.71 9.37 -21.11
N LYS A 349 12.83 8.05 -20.98
CA LYS A 349 14.09 7.33 -21.20
C LYS A 349 13.90 6.08 -22.08
N PRO A 350 14.76 5.91 -23.10
CA PRO A 350 15.56 6.93 -23.80
C PRO A 350 14.77 8.13 -24.33
N ALA A 351 15.52 9.16 -24.77
CA ALA A 351 14.95 10.37 -25.31
C ALA A 351 14.10 10.08 -26.56
N ALA A 352 12.90 10.65 -26.61
CA ALA A 352 11.99 10.50 -27.73
C ALA A 352 11.59 11.87 -28.30
N THR A 353 11.07 11.86 -29.52
CA THR A 353 10.53 13.04 -30.18
C THR A 353 9.01 13.02 -30.18
N SER A 354 8.38 14.16 -30.52
CA SER A 354 6.92 14.28 -30.66
C SER A 354 6.14 13.88 -29.40
N LEU A 355 6.65 14.25 -28.23
CA LEU A 355 6.02 13.90 -26.95
C LEU A 355 4.63 14.50 -26.83
N LYS A 356 3.67 13.64 -26.48
CA LYS A 356 2.30 14.03 -26.13
C LYS A 356 2.00 13.56 -24.72
N TRP A 357 1.95 14.49 -23.79
CA TRP A 357 1.64 14.22 -22.40
C TRP A 357 0.14 14.34 -22.14
N SER A 358 -0.37 13.50 -21.26
CA SER A 358 -1.74 13.55 -20.76
C SER A 358 -1.79 13.14 -19.29
N VAL A 359 -2.77 13.66 -18.56
CA VAL A 359 -3.08 13.22 -17.20
C VAL A 359 -4.55 12.81 -17.14
N ARG A 360 -4.83 11.73 -16.40
CA ARG A 360 -6.19 11.23 -16.18
C ARG A 360 -6.41 10.80 -14.74
N ALA A 361 -7.68 10.76 -14.34
CA ALA A 361 -8.09 10.24 -13.04
C ALA A 361 -7.88 8.72 -12.94
N THR A 362 -7.69 8.23 -11.72
CA THR A 362 -7.80 6.80 -11.40
C THR A 362 -9.22 6.36 -11.04
N GLU A 363 -10.14 7.32 -10.96
CA GLU A 363 -11.54 7.13 -10.60
C GLU A 363 -12.43 7.90 -11.58
N GLU A 364 -13.51 7.28 -12.00
CA GLU A 364 -14.46 7.91 -12.91
C GLU A 364 -15.11 9.13 -12.24
N GLY A 365 -15.29 10.21 -13.01
CA GLY A 365 -15.94 11.43 -12.54
C GLY A 365 -15.05 12.39 -11.72
N ASP A 366 -13.82 12.00 -11.38
CA ASP A 366 -12.91 12.88 -10.64
C ASP A 366 -12.22 13.90 -11.57
N SER A 367 -12.56 15.17 -11.41
CA SER A 367 -11.99 16.27 -12.20
C SER A 367 -10.76 16.93 -11.56
N ALA A 368 -10.45 16.63 -10.30
CA ALA A 368 -9.34 17.24 -9.56
C ALA A 368 -8.02 16.52 -9.88
N ILE A 369 -7.62 16.50 -11.15
CA ILE A 369 -6.49 15.69 -11.66
C ILE A 369 -5.22 16.47 -11.97
N GLY A 370 -5.27 17.81 -11.84
CA GLY A 370 -4.14 18.67 -12.19
C GLY A 370 -3.99 18.87 -13.70
N THR A 371 -2.83 19.36 -14.13
CA THR A 371 -2.50 19.60 -15.55
C THR A 371 -1.07 19.19 -15.84
N ILE A 372 -0.75 18.87 -17.10
CA ILE A 372 0.62 18.57 -17.53
C ILE A 372 0.97 19.37 -18.79
N SER A 373 2.15 19.98 -18.80
CA SER A 373 2.65 20.75 -19.95
C SER A 373 3.18 19.84 -21.06
N ALA A 374 3.36 20.40 -22.26
CA ALA A 374 4.01 19.69 -23.38
C ALA A 374 5.48 19.30 -23.07
N SER A 375 6.12 19.93 -22.09
CA SER A 375 7.47 19.59 -21.63
C SER A 375 7.49 18.56 -20.49
N GLY A 376 6.34 17.98 -20.14
CA GLY A 376 6.23 16.99 -19.06
C GLY A 376 6.25 17.58 -17.65
N LEU A 377 6.01 18.89 -17.48
CA LEU A 377 5.85 19.47 -16.15
C LEU A 377 4.41 19.30 -15.68
N TYR A 378 4.19 18.40 -14.72
CA TYR A 378 2.89 18.20 -14.07
C TYR A 378 2.69 19.19 -12.92
N THR A 379 1.50 19.77 -12.83
CA THR A 379 1.05 20.60 -11.72
C THR A 379 -0.14 19.92 -11.03
N ALA A 380 0.06 19.53 -9.77
CA ALA A 380 -0.97 18.92 -8.96
C ALA A 380 -2.14 19.89 -8.72
N PRO A 381 -3.39 19.40 -8.56
CA PRO A 381 -4.52 20.23 -8.18
C PRO A 381 -4.23 20.95 -6.86
N SER A 382 -4.74 22.17 -6.69
CA SER A 382 -4.52 22.99 -5.49
C SER A 382 -5.12 22.38 -4.21
N SER A 383 -6.09 21.48 -4.36
CA SER A 383 -6.63 20.70 -3.25
C SER A 383 -7.16 19.36 -3.74
N VAL A 384 -7.16 18.39 -2.83
CA VAL A 384 -7.79 17.07 -3.00
C VAL A 384 -8.68 16.79 -1.78
N VAL A 385 -9.68 15.94 -1.97
CA VAL A 385 -10.71 15.66 -0.97
C VAL A 385 -10.18 14.72 0.11
N TYR A 386 -9.75 13.53 -0.31
CA TYR A 386 -9.12 12.55 0.55
C TYR A 386 -7.72 12.97 0.97
N ALA A 387 -7.19 12.35 2.03
CA ALA A 387 -5.83 12.60 2.52
C ALA A 387 -4.75 12.37 1.46
N SER A 388 -5.03 11.46 0.53
CA SER A 388 -4.25 11.22 -0.67
C SER A 388 -5.14 10.73 -1.80
N LYS A 389 -4.69 10.91 -3.04
CA LYS A 389 -5.26 10.29 -4.23
C LYS A 389 -4.18 9.94 -5.24
N ALA A 390 -4.54 9.18 -6.26
CA ALA A 390 -3.68 8.89 -7.40
C ALA A 390 -4.19 9.55 -8.69
N VAL A 391 -3.27 9.84 -9.61
CA VAL A 391 -3.57 10.13 -11.02
C VAL A 391 -2.58 9.36 -11.90
N VAL A 392 -2.98 9.06 -13.14
CA VAL A 392 -2.09 8.46 -14.13
C VAL A 392 -1.61 9.56 -15.07
N VAL A 393 -0.29 9.71 -15.16
CA VAL A 393 0.36 10.53 -16.18
C VAL A 393 0.82 9.59 -17.28
N SER A 394 0.40 9.85 -18.51
CA SER A 394 0.78 9.08 -19.69
C SER A 394 1.49 9.96 -20.70
N VAL A 395 2.36 9.34 -21.48
CA VAL A 395 3.06 10.00 -22.58
C VAL A 395 3.09 9.09 -23.80
N GLU A 396 2.90 9.66 -24.97
CA GLU A 396 3.23 9.04 -26.26
C GLU A 396 4.48 9.71 -26.84
N GLY A 397 5.36 8.94 -27.46
CA GLY A 397 6.58 9.44 -28.09
C GLY A 397 7.03 8.62 -29.29
N VAL A 398 7.97 9.15 -30.07
CA VAL A 398 8.54 8.48 -31.25
C VAL A 398 10.04 8.27 -31.11
N ILE A 399 10.49 7.03 -31.28
CA ILE A 399 11.90 6.62 -31.24
C ILE A 399 12.17 5.79 -32.49
N GLY A 400 13.16 6.18 -33.28
CA GLY A 400 13.49 5.46 -34.54
C GLY A 400 12.34 5.37 -35.55
N GLY A 401 11.34 6.25 -35.46
CA GLY A 401 10.13 6.23 -36.31
C GLY A 401 8.96 5.40 -35.76
N SER A 402 9.19 4.59 -34.72
CA SER A 402 8.16 3.80 -34.03
C SER A 402 7.51 4.60 -32.89
N LYS A 403 6.20 4.42 -32.70
CA LYS A 403 5.45 5.04 -31.60
C LYS A 403 5.50 4.18 -30.35
N TYR A 404 5.67 4.83 -29.21
CA TYR A 404 5.69 4.21 -27.89
C TYR A 404 4.78 4.97 -26.93
N SER A 405 4.27 4.27 -25.92
CA SER A 405 3.49 4.85 -24.82
C SER A 405 4.02 4.38 -23.47
N ALA A 406 4.00 5.26 -22.48
CA ALA A 406 4.38 4.95 -21.11
C ALA A 406 3.46 5.65 -20.11
N SER A 407 3.32 5.07 -18.93
CA SER A 407 2.47 5.60 -17.85
C SER A 407 3.23 5.62 -16.52
N ALA A 408 2.95 6.63 -15.70
CA ALA A 408 3.44 6.82 -14.35
C ALA A 408 2.26 7.07 -13.41
N LEU A 409 2.38 6.61 -12.16
CA LEU A 409 1.36 6.75 -11.13
C LEU A 409 1.78 7.81 -10.12
N VAL A 410 1.10 8.95 -10.13
CA VAL A 410 1.41 10.06 -9.23
C VAL A 410 0.54 9.98 -7.99
N SER A 411 1.17 9.88 -6.82
CA SER A 411 0.49 9.97 -5.53
C SER A 411 0.44 11.44 -5.09
N ILE A 412 -0.74 11.99 -4.88
CA ILE A 412 -0.94 13.39 -4.45
C ILE A 412 -1.40 13.37 -2.99
N LEU A 413 -0.61 13.97 -2.10
CA LEU A 413 -0.99 14.22 -0.71
C LEU A 413 -1.79 15.52 -0.59
N ARG A 414 -2.81 15.52 0.28
CA ARG A 414 -3.59 16.73 0.59
C ARG A 414 -2.74 17.80 1.27
N GLU A 415 -1.90 17.36 2.20
CA GLU A 415 -1.07 18.19 3.08
C GLU A 415 0.38 17.68 3.04
N SER A 416 1.34 18.56 3.30
CA SER A 416 2.77 18.24 3.42
C SER A 416 3.17 17.65 4.77
N VAL A 417 2.22 17.49 5.70
CA VAL A 417 2.38 16.73 6.93
C VAL A 417 1.17 15.86 7.16
N ALA A 418 1.40 14.57 7.33
CA ALA A 418 0.39 13.63 7.76
C ALA A 418 0.51 13.39 9.26
N VAL A 419 -0.62 13.16 9.91
CA VAL A 419 -0.70 12.86 11.35
C VAL A 419 -1.60 11.66 11.54
N SER A 420 -1.32 10.84 12.54
CA SER A 420 -2.16 9.74 12.95
C SER A 420 -2.22 9.66 14.49
N PRO A 421 -3.42 9.63 15.08
CA PRO A 421 -4.74 9.85 14.45
C PRO A 421 -4.98 11.34 14.07
N ILE A 422 -6.05 11.63 13.33
CA ILE A 422 -6.54 13.02 13.13
C ILE A 422 -7.53 13.44 14.23
N PHE A 423 -8.22 12.46 14.82
CA PHE A 423 -9.07 12.61 15.99
C PHE A 423 -8.89 11.41 16.91
N ALA A 424 -8.80 11.66 18.21
CA ALA A 424 -8.84 10.61 19.23
C ALA A 424 -9.52 11.06 20.51
N VAL A 425 -10.12 10.09 21.19
CA VAL A 425 -10.57 10.18 22.58
C VAL A 425 -9.45 9.72 23.51
N CYS A 426 -9.23 10.47 24.59
CA CYS A 426 -8.29 10.13 25.66
C CYS A 426 -8.98 10.24 27.01
N GLY A 427 -8.83 9.24 27.89
CA GLY A 427 -9.22 9.42 29.28
C GLY A 427 -8.32 10.44 30.01
N HIS A 428 -8.88 11.22 30.92
CA HIS A 428 -8.08 12.13 31.75
C HIS A 428 -6.95 11.39 32.48
N GLY A 429 -5.75 11.98 32.53
CA GLY A 429 -4.56 11.34 33.11
C GLY A 429 -4.02 10.14 32.33
N LYS A 430 -4.62 9.77 31.19
CA LYS A 430 -4.13 8.73 30.28
C LYS A 430 -3.27 9.33 29.17
N SER A 431 -2.62 8.46 28.42
CA SER A 431 -1.73 8.83 27.33
C SER A 431 -2.19 8.24 26.01
N LEU A 432 -1.87 8.94 24.92
CA LEU A 432 -2.04 8.50 23.55
C LEU A 432 -0.71 8.60 22.82
N GLU A 433 -0.38 7.57 22.05
CA GLU A 433 0.68 7.66 21.06
C GLU A 433 0.17 8.35 19.80
N LEU A 434 0.95 9.31 19.32
CA LEU A 434 0.71 10.12 18.14
C LEU A 434 1.88 9.91 17.18
N SER A 435 1.61 9.86 15.89
CA SER A 435 2.64 9.84 14.86
C SER A 435 2.42 10.92 13.82
N ALA A 436 3.52 11.36 13.21
CA ALA A 436 3.52 12.34 12.16
C ALA A 436 4.60 12.06 11.13
N GLU A 437 4.28 12.36 9.89
CA GLU A 437 5.10 12.01 8.74
C GLU A 437 5.16 13.15 7.73
N THR A 438 6.36 13.40 7.21
CA THR A 438 6.63 14.43 6.19
C THR A 438 7.22 13.76 4.94
N PRO A 439 6.98 14.31 3.73
CA PRO A 439 7.51 13.74 2.49
C PRO A 439 9.03 13.53 2.54
N PRO A 440 9.56 12.50 1.84
CA PRO A 440 10.98 12.16 1.85
C PRO A 440 11.90 13.37 1.67
N GLY A 441 13.00 13.37 2.42
CA GLY A 441 13.96 14.45 2.45
C GLY A 441 13.54 15.67 3.28
N SER A 442 12.33 15.74 3.83
CA SER A 442 11.92 16.81 4.76
C SER A 442 12.49 16.60 6.17
N PRO A 443 12.71 17.67 6.96
CA PRO A 443 13.06 17.53 8.38
C PRO A 443 11.97 16.80 9.18
N LEU A 444 12.34 16.28 10.35
CA LEU A 444 11.40 15.68 11.30
C LEU A 444 10.31 16.69 11.72
N PRO A 445 9.05 16.25 11.89
CA PRO A 445 7.97 17.15 12.27
C PRO A 445 8.16 17.69 13.70
N GLY A 446 7.71 18.93 13.91
CA GLY A 446 7.69 19.58 15.21
C GLY A 446 6.33 19.46 15.88
N TRP A 447 6.30 19.29 17.20
CA TRP A 447 5.11 19.07 18.01
C TRP A 447 4.92 20.21 19.02
N THR A 448 3.71 20.74 19.08
CA THR A 448 3.34 21.76 20.08
C THR A 448 1.90 21.56 20.54
N LEU A 449 1.64 21.70 21.84
CA LEU A 449 0.27 21.82 22.34
C LEU A 449 -0.22 23.24 22.09
N ARG A 450 -1.34 23.41 21.40
CA ARG A 450 -1.88 24.72 21.06
C ARG A 450 -2.29 25.47 22.32
N SER A 451 -1.97 26.77 22.35
CA SER A 451 -2.35 27.67 23.44
C SER A 451 -3.68 28.39 23.15
N PRO A 452 -4.54 28.61 24.16
CA PRO A 452 -4.40 28.08 25.53
C PRO A 452 -4.73 26.58 25.59
N GLY A 453 -3.82 25.77 26.12
CA GLY A 453 -4.05 24.33 26.34
C GLY A 453 -4.76 24.06 27.67
N GLN A 454 -5.25 22.85 27.87
CA GLN A 454 -5.93 22.43 29.11
C GLN A 454 -5.00 21.71 30.11
N GLY A 455 -3.69 21.92 29.96
CA GLY A 455 -2.64 21.40 30.83
C GLY A 455 -2.17 19.98 30.51
N GLY A 456 -2.50 19.46 29.33
CA GLY A 456 -1.87 18.26 28.77
C GLY A 456 -0.35 18.43 28.56
N LYS A 457 0.36 17.33 28.31
CA LYS A 457 1.81 17.31 28.11
C LYS A 457 2.18 16.47 26.89
N LEU A 458 3.29 16.84 26.26
CA LEU A 458 3.92 16.09 25.16
C LEU A 458 5.27 15.54 25.62
N SER A 459 5.60 14.31 25.25
CA SER A 459 6.87 13.68 25.60
C SER A 459 8.08 14.26 24.84
N THR A 460 7.84 14.86 23.67
CA THR A 460 8.85 15.47 22.82
C THR A 460 8.29 16.65 22.02
N GLY A 461 9.15 17.58 21.63
CA GLY A 461 8.84 18.69 20.73
C GLY A 461 9.17 18.43 19.26
N SER A 462 9.81 17.30 18.93
CA SER A 462 10.14 16.91 17.54
C SER A 462 10.33 15.40 17.39
N GLY A 463 10.01 14.83 16.23
CA GLY A 463 10.18 13.41 15.95
C GLY A 463 9.01 12.80 15.18
N ARG A 464 9.13 11.56 14.69
CA ARG A 464 8.05 10.87 13.98
C ARG A 464 6.93 10.38 14.91
N THR A 465 7.25 10.22 16.19
CA THR A 465 6.30 9.84 17.24
C THR A 465 6.36 10.81 18.41
N CYS A 466 5.23 10.94 19.10
CA CYS A 466 5.08 11.72 20.32
C CYS A 466 4.03 11.06 21.21
N VAL A 467 4.22 11.14 22.53
CA VAL A 467 3.21 10.70 23.49
C VAL A 467 2.54 11.93 24.07
N TYR A 468 1.23 12.06 23.86
CA TYR A 468 0.39 13.03 24.54
C TYR A 468 -0.12 12.41 25.84
N THR A 469 -0.10 13.19 26.94
CA THR A 469 -0.70 12.80 28.22
C THR A 469 -1.71 13.86 28.64
N ALA A 470 -2.96 13.44 28.81
CA ALA A 470 -4.05 14.30 29.25
C ALA A 470 -3.84 14.74 30.70
N LYS A 471 -4.27 15.95 31.04
CA LYS A 471 -4.28 16.40 32.43
C LYS A 471 -5.27 15.56 33.24
N THR A 472 -4.88 15.18 34.46
CA THR A 472 -5.82 14.58 35.42
C THR A 472 -6.90 15.59 35.79
N ALA A 473 -8.16 15.23 35.57
CA ALA A 473 -9.31 16.05 35.90
C ALA A 473 -9.81 15.78 37.32
N SER A 474 -10.39 16.80 37.95
CA SER A 474 -11.17 16.65 39.18
C SER A 474 -12.60 16.21 38.85
N PHE A 475 -13.29 15.62 39.82
CA PHE A 475 -14.71 15.27 39.68
C PHE A 475 -15.54 16.48 39.22
N GLY A 476 -16.49 16.25 38.30
CA GLY A 476 -17.35 17.29 37.73
C GLY A 476 -16.71 18.17 36.65
N THR A 477 -15.43 17.99 36.31
CA THR A 477 -14.81 18.70 35.19
C THR A 477 -15.49 18.29 33.87
N PRO A 478 -15.94 19.22 33.01
CA PRO A 478 -16.45 18.87 31.68
C PRO A 478 -15.39 18.24 30.77
N PRO A 479 -15.79 17.53 29.70
CA PRO A 479 -14.84 17.07 28.70
C PRO A 479 -14.28 18.29 27.98
N TYR A 480 -13.07 18.17 27.48
CA TYR A 480 -12.41 19.29 26.81
C TYR A 480 -11.59 18.81 25.62
N MET A 481 -11.33 19.74 24.71
CA MET A 481 -10.49 19.50 23.54
C MET A 481 -9.08 20.03 23.81
N ASP A 482 -8.07 19.17 23.66
CA ASP A 482 -6.69 19.60 23.47
C ASP A 482 -6.34 19.47 21.98
N LEU A 483 -5.54 20.42 21.48
CA LEU A 483 -5.11 20.46 20.09
C LEU A 483 -3.59 20.30 20.04
N VAL A 484 -3.13 19.22 19.42
CA VAL A 484 -1.70 18.98 19.20
C VAL A 484 -1.36 19.42 17.78
N ASP A 485 -0.70 20.56 17.66
CA ASP A 485 -0.23 21.11 16.41
C ASP A 485 1.07 20.41 15.98
N VAL A 486 1.05 19.89 14.76
CA VAL A 486 2.19 19.24 14.12
C VAL A 486 2.63 20.07 12.94
N ARG A 487 3.87 20.56 12.99
CA ARG A 487 4.44 21.45 11.96
C ARG A 487 5.40 20.69 11.05
N ASN A 488 5.26 20.86 9.74
CA ASN A 488 6.33 20.55 8.79
C ASN A 488 7.34 21.71 8.79
N PRO A 489 8.60 21.51 9.21
CA PRO A 489 9.57 22.60 9.28
C PRO A 489 9.97 23.18 7.90
N ARG A 490 9.82 22.41 6.82
CA ARG A 490 10.16 22.84 5.46
C ARG A 490 9.12 23.80 4.88
N THR A 491 7.85 23.44 4.97
CA THR A 491 6.73 24.21 4.38
C THR A 491 6.10 25.18 5.37
N SER A 492 6.40 25.03 6.66
CA SER A 492 5.70 25.70 7.78
C SER A 492 4.21 25.37 7.90
N GLU A 493 3.70 24.42 7.12
CA GLU A 493 2.32 23.94 7.25
C GLU A 493 2.13 23.27 8.63
N VAL A 494 0.96 23.50 9.22
CA VAL A 494 0.58 22.94 10.53
C VAL A 494 -0.72 22.15 10.37
N LYS A 495 -0.71 20.89 10.83
CA LYS A 495 -1.89 20.05 10.96
C LYS A 495 -2.16 19.77 12.43
N ALA A 496 -3.40 19.94 12.86
CA ALA A 496 -3.80 19.71 14.25
C ALA A 496 -4.38 18.31 14.43
N ILE A 497 -3.92 17.60 15.46
CA ILE A 497 -4.58 16.42 15.99
C ILE A 497 -5.59 16.87 17.04
N GLN A 498 -6.84 16.42 16.90
CA GLN A 498 -7.93 16.71 17.82
C GLN A 498 -7.96 15.63 18.93
N VAL A 499 -7.72 16.02 20.18
CA VAL A 499 -7.80 15.09 21.32
C VAL A 499 -8.95 15.48 22.24
N LEU A 500 -10.05 14.73 22.17
CA LEU A 500 -11.17 14.87 23.11
C LEU A 500 -10.80 14.16 24.40
N VAL A 501 -10.59 14.92 25.47
CA VAL A 501 -10.33 14.37 26.79
C VAL A 501 -11.64 14.13 27.52
N LEU A 502 -11.94 12.85 27.77
CA LEU A 502 -13.09 12.46 28.58
C LEU A 502 -12.71 12.41 30.05
N THR A 503 -13.54 13.08 30.85
CA THR A 503 -13.45 13.14 32.31
C THR A 503 -14.44 12.20 33.00
N ASP A 504 -15.46 11.76 32.25
CA ASP A 504 -16.44 10.73 32.60
C ASP A 504 -16.80 9.91 31.34
N THR A 505 -17.62 8.87 31.53
CA THR A 505 -18.19 8.10 30.41
C THR A 505 -19.37 8.84 29.82
N ALA A 506 -19.48 8.88 28.49
CA ALA A 506 -20.72 9.30 27.82
C ALA A 506 -21.91 8.47 28.34
N GLN A 507 -23.11 9.05 28.35
CA GLN A 507 -24.34 8.38 28.80
C GLN A 507 -25.44 8.34 27.75
N VAL A 508 -25.36 9.22 26.74
CA VAL A 508 -26.40 9.38 25.72
C VAL A 508 -25.84 8.89 24.39
N PRO A 509 -26.38 7.80 23.81
CA PRO A 509 -26.08 7.44 22.43
C PRO A 509 -26.43 8.61 21.50
N LEU A 510 -25.47 9.04 20.68
CA LEU A 510 -25.64 10.07 19.65
C LEU A 510 -25.15 9.50 18.32
N PHE A 511 -26.03 9.47 17.32
CA PHE A 511 -25.76 8.86 16.02
C PHE A 511 -26.57 9.54 14.91
N LEU A 512 -26.45 9.04 13.68
CA LEU A 512 -27.17 9.54 12.51
C LEU A 512 -28.49 8.76 12.30
N GLY A 513 -29.55 9.46 11.91
CA GLY A 513 -30.79 8.83 11.46
C GLY A 513 -30.57 8.02 10.17
N GLU A 514 -31.32 6.93 9.97
CA GLU A 514 -31.21 6.07 8.77
C GLU A 514 -31.51 6.84 7.48
N ASP A 515 -32.40 7.83 7.54
CA ASP A 515 -32.76 8.69 6.42
C ASP A 515 -31.72 9.79 6.13
N SER A 516 -30.61 9.83 6.89
CA SER A 516 -29.52 10.77 6.65
C SER A 516 -28.92 10.55 5.27
N ARG A 517 -28.57 11.65 4.59
CA ARG A 517 -27.98 11.63 3.24
C ARG A 517 -26.63 12.35 3.24
N PRO A 518 -25.55 11.70 3.73
CA PRO A 518 -24.21 12.31 3.75
C PRO A 518 -23.79 12.89 2.40
N GLU A 519 -24.28 12.35 1.27
CA GLU A 519 -24.05 12.81 -0.10
C GLU A 519 -24.54 14.25 -0.34
N SER A 520 -25.55 14.70 0.42
CA SER A 520 -26.04 16.09 0.43
C SER A 520 -25.24 17.01 1.35
N ASN A 521 -24.19 16.48 1.99
CA ASN A 521 -23.43 17.14 3.03
C ASN A 521 -24.25 17.59 4.24
N ALA A 522 -25.34 16.86 4.50
CA ALA A 522 -26.20 17.03 5.67
C ALA A 522 -26.63 15.67 6.23
N VAL A 523 -26.77 15.59 7.56
CA VAL A 523 -27.16 14.36 8.27
C VAL A 523 -28.08 14.70 9.44
N GLN A 524 -29.08 13.86 9.69
CA GLN A 524 -30.01 14.01 10.80
C GLN A 524 -29.38 13.44 12.06
N LEU A 525 -29.23 14.24 13.11
CA LEU A 525 -28.75 13.76 14.41
C LEU A 525 -29.89 13.14 15.19
N ARG A 526 -29.59 12.01 15.83
CA ARG A 526 -30.51 11.25 16.69
C ARG A 526 -29.87 10.85 17.99
N VAL A 527 -30.71 10.75 19.01
CA VAL A 527 -30.33 10.32 20.35
C VAL A 527 -31.23 9.19 20.82
N VAL A 528 -30.73 8.39 21.76
CA VAL A 528 -31.58 7.54 22.59
C VAL A 528 -31.66 8.17 23.97
N TYR A 529 -32.86 8.58 24.35
CA TYR A 529 -33.13 9.19 25.65
C TYR A 529 -34.29 8.45 26.31
N ASP A 530 -34.13 8.06 27.58
CA ASP A 530 -35.08 7.19 28.30
C ASP A 530 -35.48 5.92 27.52
N GLY A 531 -34.53 5.35 26.77
CA GLY A 531 -34.74 4.14 25.97
C GLY A 531 -35.51 4.35 24.67
N VAL A 532 -35.81 5.60 24.28
CA VAL A 532 -36.52 5.95 23.05
C VAL A 532 -35.57 6.65 22.09
N GLU A 533 -35.46 6.13 20.86
CA GLU A 533 -34.79 6.82 19.76
C GLU A 533 -35.66 7.99 19.26
N MET A 534 -35.07 9.18 19.14
CA MET A 534 -35.74 10.38 18.60
C MET A 534 -34.77 11.27 17.82
N ASP A 535 -35.32 12.13 16.97
CA ASP A 535 -34.55 13.22 16.37
C ASP A 535 -34.08 14.18 17.46
N LEU A 536 -32.85 14.69 17.32
CA LEU A 536 -32.30 15.59 18.33
C LEU A 536 -33.16 16.84 18.52
N GLY A 537 -33.80 17.35 17.45
CA GLY A 537 -34.71 18.50 17.53
C GLY A 537 -36.05 18.22 18.23
N ASP A 538 -36.40 16.95 18.44
CA ASP A 538 -37.63 16.54 19.14
C ASP A 538 -37.38 16.30 20.64
N LEU A 539 -36.13 16.43 21.11
CA LEU A 539 -35.78 16.30 22.52
C LEU A 539 -36.43 17.42 23.33
N ALA A 540 -37.31 17.06 24.27
CA ALA A 540 -38.06 18.02 25.08
C ALA A 540 -37.19 18.76 26.12
N GLU A 541 -36.09 18.12 26.55
CA GLU A 541 -35.14 18.69 27.50
C GLU A 541 -34.33 19.82 26.86
N GLU A 542 -33.91 20.79 27.67
CA GLU A 542 -32.91 21.76 27.21
C GLU A 542 -31.60 21.02 26.90
N TYR A 543 -30.97 21.34 25.77
CA TYR A 543 -29.70 20.75 25.40
C TYR A 543 -28.78 21.76 24.71
N THR A 544 -27.48 21.45 24.74
CA THR A 544 -26.49 22.19 23.97
C THR A 544 -25.63 21.22 23.16
N VAL A 545 -25.25 21.62 21.94
CA VAL A 545 -24.27 20.88 21.13
C VAL A 545 -23.09 21.79 20.87
N VAL A 546 -21.95 21.45 21.46
CA VAL A 546 -20.69 22.15 21.20
C VAL A 546 -19.98 21.45 20.03
N GLN A 547 -19.57 22.23 19.03
CA GLN A 547 -18.79 21.75 17.90
C GLN A 547 -17.30 22.01 18.14
N HIS A 548 -16.49 20.95 18.08
CA HIS A 548 -15.04 21.01 18.09
C HIS A 548 -14.45 20.46 16.77
N GLY A 549 -13.14 20.63 16.58
CA GLY A 549 -12.49 20.32 15.31
C GLY A 549 -12.91 21.30 14.22
N TYR A 550 -13.62 20.81 13.21
CA TYR A 550 -14.30 21.66 12.24
C TYR A 550 -15.58 22.24 12.85
N SER A 551 -15.60 23.55 13.08
CA SER A 551 -16.72 24.28 13.70
C SER A 551 -17.52 25.16 12.73
N GLY A 552 -17.26 25.06 11.42
CA GLY A 552 -17.99 25.80 10.38
C GLY A 552 -19.36 25.22 10.04
N GLY A 553 -19.72 24.06 10.62
CA GLY A 553 -21.00 23.40 10.40
C GLY A 553 -22.16 24.08 11.14
N LYS A 554 -23.38 23.83 10.69
CA LYS A 554 -24.61 24.36 11.31
C LYS A 554 -25.51 23.20 11.72
N ILE A 555 -26.13 23.34 12.88
CA ILE A 555 -27.20 22.45 13.35
C ILE A 555 -28.48 23.28 13.38
N ASP A 556 -29.51 22.85 12.65
CA ASP A 556 -30.81 23.53 12.65
C ASP A 556 -31.69 23.10 13.84
N ALA A 557 -32.86 23.72 13.96
CA ALA A 557 -33.80 23.44 15.05
C ALA A 557 -34.39 22.01 15.01
N ARG A 558 -34.24 21.28 13.89
CA ARG A 558 -34.67 19.88 13.77
C ARG A 558 -33.53 18.91 14.10
N GLY A 559 -32.35 19.42 14.43
CA GLY A 559 -31.18 18.59 14.70
C GLY A 559 -30.46 18.12 13.43
N VAL A 560 -30.66 18.76 12.28
CA VAL A 560 -29.89 18.45 11.06
C VAL A 560 -28.55 19.15 11.11
N TYR A 561 -27.46 18.38 11.11
CA TYR A 561 -26.11 18.91 10.92
C TYR A 561 -25.82 19.07 9.42
N SER A 562 -25.28 20.23 9.03
CA SER A 562 -24.85 20.51 7.65
C SER A 562 -23.47 21.18 7.61
N ALA A 563 -22.67 20.82 6.61
CA ALA A 563 -21.34 21.40 6.39
C ALA A 563 -21.16 21.88 4.93
N PRO A 564 -20.39 22.96 4.69
CA PRO A 564 -19.98 23.37 3.35
C PRO A 564 -19.34 22.23 2.53
N ALA A 565 -19.49 22.26 1.21
CA ALA A 565 -18.96 21.25 0.29
C ALA A 565 -17.44 21.02 0.42
N ASP A 566 -16.71 22.07 0.77
CA ASP A 566 -15.26 22.13 0.93
C ASP A 566 -14.77 21.90 2.36
N ALA A 567 -15.66 21.56 3.29
CA ALA A 567 -15.31 21.25 4.68
C ALA A 567 -14.34 20.06 4.75
N LYS A 568 -13.34 20.15 5.63
CA LYS A 568 -12.27 19.15 5.80
C LYS A 568 -12.02 18.86 7.27
N GLY A 569 -11.47 17.68 7.55
CA GLY A 569 -11.10 17.26 8.89
C GLY A 569 -12.23 16.50 9.58
N VAL A 570 -12.48 16.79 10.85
CA VAL A 570 -13.49 16.09 11.66
C VAL A 570 -14.35 17.13 12.37
N ALA A 571 -15.67 17.04 12.25
CA ALA A 571 -16.60 17.72 13.15
C ALA A 571 -16.87 16.83 14.36
N ILE A 572 -16.63 17.35 15.56
CA ILE A 572 -16.80 16.62 16.81
C ILE A 572 -17.95 17.30 17.56
N LEU A 573 -19.05 16.58 17.71
CA LEU A 573 -20.28 17.05 18.34
C LEU A 573 -20.33 16.52 19.76
N LEU A 574 -20.33 17.43 20.73
CA LEU A 574 -20.52 17.12 22.14
C LEU A 574 -21.89 17.62 22.60
N LEU A 575 -22.83 16.69 22.74
CA LEU A 575 -24.16 16.94 23.30
C LEU A 575 -24.05 17.01 24.83
N THR A 576 -24.68 18.02 25.43
CA THR A 576 -24.90 18.12 26.88
C THR A 576 -26.37 18.35 27.17
N ILE A 577 -26.96 17.45 27.94
CA ILE A 577 -28.31 17.58 28.51
C ILE A 577 -28.13 17.87 30.01
N PRO A 578 -28.51 19.06 30.50
CA PRO A 578 -28.41 19.38 31.92
C PRO A 578 -29.25 18.44 32.78
N ASP A 579 -28.72 18.03 33.92
CA ASP A 579 -29.42 17.23 34.93
C ASP A 579 -29.05 17.77 36.31
N PRO A 580 -29.96 17.76 37.31
CA PRO A 580 -29.72 18.31 38.63
C PRO A 580 -28.54 17.69 39.39
N PHE A 581 -28.14 16.45 39.07
CA PHE A 581 -27.04 15.75 39.72
C PHE A 581 -25.77 15.75 38.86
N ALA A 582 -25.89 15.38 37.60
CA ALA A 582 -24.76 15.36 36.66
C ALA A 582 -25.25 15.40 35.22
N SER A 583 -24.87 16.44 34.47
CA SER A 583 -25.26 16.59 33.06
C SER A 583 -24.88 15.36 32.24
N MET A 584 -25.84 14.89 31.45
CA MET A 584 -25.66 13.74 30.56
C MET A 584 -24.99 14.16 29.26
N ARG A 585 -24.15 13.28 28.70
CA ARG A 585 -23.30 13.60 27.54
C ARG A 585 -23.40 12.58 26.42
N GLY A 586 -23.40 13.08 25.18
CA GLY A 586 -23.29 12.30 23.95
C GLY A 586 -22.16 12.81 23.07
N ILE A 587 -21.51 11.91 22.33
CA ILE A 587 -20.34 12.21 21.50
C ILE A 587 -20.55 11.64 20.11
N LEU A 588 -20.31 12.45 19.08
CA LEU A 588 -20.27 11.99 17.70
C LEU A 588 -19.14 12.67 16.94
N ALA A 589 -18.33 11.90 16.24
CA ALA A 589 -17.25 12.41 15.38
C ALA A 589 -17.58 12.09 13.92
N LEU A 590 -17.58 13.13 13.08
CA LEU A 590 -17.95 13.07 11.67
C LEU A 590 -16.75 13.45 10.79
N PRO A 591 -16.16 12.51 10.03
CA PRO A 591 -15.18 12.86 9.01
C PRO A 591 -15.82 13.74 7.92
N LEU A 592 -15.06 14.74 7.46
CA LEU A 592 -15.52 15.74 6.49
C LEU A 592 -14.65 15.76 5.22
N PRO A 593 -15.26 16.00 4.05
CA PRO A 593 -16.69 16.30 3.86
C PRO A 593 -17.56 15.04 3.93
N LEU A 594 -18.81 15.17 4.39
CA LEU A 594 -19.69 14.01 4.66
C LEU A 594 -19.93 13.18 3.38
N TRP A 595 -20.08 13.85 2.23
CA TRP A 595 -20.34 13.18 0.95
C TRP A 595 -19.19 12.24 0.54
N ALA A 596 -17.95 12.61 0.85
CA ALA A 596 -16.78 11.81 0.48
C ALA A 596 -16.60 10.60 1.39
N HIS A 597 -17.19 10.64 2.59
CA HIS A 597 -17.09 9.64 3.63
C HIS A 597 -18.43 8.93 3.91
N ALA A 598 -19.38 8.98 2.97
CA ALA A 598 -20.71 8.38 3.12
C ALA A 598 -20.66 6.88 3.45
N ASP A 599 -19.80 6.10 2.78
CA ASP A 599 -19.61 4.66 3.08
C ASP A 599 -19.07 4.44 4.51
N ALA A 600 -18.05 5.21 4.93
CA ALA A 600 -17.49 5.13 6.27
C ALA A 600 -18.53 5.48 7.34
N LEU A 601 -19.27 6.58 7.13
CA LEU A 601 -20.33 7.06 8.01
C LEU A 601 -21.48 6.06 8.08
N GLY A 602 -21.93 5.49 6.97
CA GLY A 602 -23.01 4.51 6.95
C GLY A 602 -22.65 3.25 7.75
N ARG A 603 -21.43 2.74 7.61
CA ARG A 603 -20.94 1.57 8.34
C ARG A 603 -20.80 1.81 9.83
N SER A 604 -20.15 2.91 10.22
CA SER A 604 -19.97 3.24 11.63
C SER A 604 -21.30 3.60 12.29
N ASN A 605 -22.19 4.29 11.57
CA ASN A 605 -23.53 4.61 12.08
C ASN A 605 -24.38 3.36 12.30
N ALA A 606 -24.38 2.40 11.36
CA ALA A 606 -25.11 1.15 11.54
C ALA A 606 -24.63 0.38 12.78
N SER A 607 -23.33 0.40 13.05
CA SER A 607 -22.73 -0.21 14.24
C SER A 607 -23.11 0.53 15.53
N LEU A 608 -22.99 1.86 15.57
CA LEU A 608 -23.42 2.67 16.72
C LEU A 608 -24.90 2.45 17.06
N ARG A 609 -25.78 2.42 16.04
CA ARG A 609 -27.23 2.15 16.22
C ARG A 609 -27.48 0.76 16.78
N LEU A 610 -26.77 -0.26 16.29
CA LEU A 610 -26.87 -1.63 16.81
C LEU A 610 -26.53 -1.66 18.31
N HIS A 611 -25.42 -1.05 18.71
CA HIS A 611 -24.98 -1.01 20.11
C HIS A 611 -25.86 -0.13 21.00
N ALA A 612 -26.54 0.87 20.43
CA ALA A 612 -27.54 1.67 21.14
C ALA A 612 -28.91 0.98 21.30
N GLY A 613 -29.05 -0.29 20.86
CA GLY A 613 -30.34 -0.99 20.87
C GLY A 613 -31.36 -0.45 19.86
N SER A 614 -30.90 0.30 18.86
CA SER A 614 -31.70 1.10 17.90
C SER A 614 -31.53 0.62 16.44
N GLY A 615 -31.18 -0.64 16.23
CA GLY A 615 -31.00 -1.25 14.91
C GLY A 615 -32.19 -2.11 14.45
N PRO A 616 -32.29 -2.45 13.16
CA PRO A 616 -33.28 -3.42 12.69
C PRO A 616 -33.10 -4.73 13.48
N THR A 617 -34.17 -5.22 14.08
CA THR A 617 -34.20 -6.57 14.64
C THR A 617 -33.96 -7.53 13.48
N LEU A 618 -32.76 -8.10 13.39
CA LEU A 618 -32.46 -9.17 12.44
C LEU A 618 -33.41 -10.33 12.75
N LYS A 619 -34.46 -10.46 11.94
CA LYS A 619 -35.29 -11.67 11.85
C LYS A 619 -34.70 -12.64 10.86
#